data_AF-A0A7V0IU26-F1
#
_entry.id   AF-A0A7V0IU26-F1
#
_cell.length_a   1.000
_cell.length_b   1.000
_cell.length_c   1.000
_cell.angle_alpha   90.00
_cell.angle_beta   90.00
_cell.angle_gamma   90.00
#
_symmetry.space_group_name_H-M   'P 1'
#
loop_
_entity.id
_entity.type
_entity.pdbx_description
1 polymer ?
#
loop_
_entity_poly.entity_id
_entity_poly.type
_entity_poly.pdbx_seq_one_letter_code
_entity_poly.pdbx_strand_id
1 'polypeptide(L)'
;MVFDKGNNSEANIKKFSDTKYHFVGSLKLNEMNELLDIPLEEYEDVTEPSLQGVRAFSVRKEVMGYERTVLITYNEELFLTQSQCILREIRKRTLARNEDLLQIWNYLLRQVGYHIFLNENR
;
A
#
# COMPACT_ATOMS: atom_id res chain seq x y z
N MET A 1 -11.56 -5.51 -13.00
CA MET A 1 -12.45 -5.22 -11.86
C MET A 1 -11.63 -4.56 -10.75
N VAL A 2 -12.10 -3.47 -10.15
CA VAL A 2 -11.36 -2.80 -9.07
C VAL A 2 -12.02 -3.13 -7.74
N PHE A 3 -11.27 -3.72 -6.82
CA PHE A 3 -11.69 -3.98 -5.45
C PHE A 3 -11.17 -2.87 -4.54
N ASP A 4 -12.09 -2.17 -3.89
CA ASP A 4 -11.74 -1.30 -2.77
C ASP A 4 -11.26 -2.13 -1.57
N LYS A 5 -10.49 -1.51 -0.67
CA LYS A 5 -9.87 -2.12 0.53
C LYS A 5 -10.88 -2.87 1.40
N GLY A 6 -12.15 -2.44 1.42
CA GLY A 6 -13.24 -3.11 2.15
C GLY A 6 -13.75 -4.41 1.52
N ASN A 7 -13.53 -4.63 0.21
CA ASN A 7 -14.00 -5.81 -0.52
C ASN A 7 -12.89 -6.81 -0.88
N ASN A 8 -11.66 -6.54 -0.45
CA ASN A 8 -10.46 -7.32 -0.76
C ASN A 8 -10.28 -8.53 0.17
N SER A 9 -11.34 -9.35 0.34
CA SER A 9 -11.27 -10.59 1.10
C SER A 9 -10.69 -11.73 0.27
N GLU A 10 -9.96 -12.64 0.91
CA GLU A 10 -9.43 -13.85 0.24
C GLU A 10 -10.53 -14.65 -0.46
N ALA A 11 -11.69 -14.78 0.17
CA ALA A 11 -12.84 -15.47 -0.40
C ALA A 11 -13.38 -14.80 -1.67
N ASN A 12 -13.32 -13.47 -1.76
CA ASN A 12 -13.71 -12.76 -2.98
C ASN A 12 -12.66 -12.93 -4.05
N ILE A 13 -11.38 -12.71 -3.73
CA ILE A 13 -10.28 -12.77 -4.70
C ILE A 13 -10.14 -14.17 -5.30
N LYS A 14 -10.30 -15.23 -4.49
CA LYS A 14 -10.29 -16.62 -4.97
C LYS A 14 -11.36 -16.89 -6.03
N LYS A 15 -12.56 -16.30 -5.90
CA LYS A 15 -13.63 -16.45 -6.90
C LYS A 15 -13.28 -15.88 -8.27
N PHE A 16 -12.35 -14.92 -8.33
CA PHE A 16 -11.88 -14.33 -9.59
C PHE A 16 -10.58 -14.98 -10.10
N SER A 17 -9.85 -15.69 -9.24
CA SER A 17 -8.56 -16.30 -9.59
C SER A 17 -8.68 -17.40 -10.66
N ASP A 18 -9.83 -18.09 -10.72
CA ASP A 18 -10.12 -19.11 -11.74
C ASP A 18 -10.89 -18.54 -12.95
N THR A 19 -10.98 -17.20 -13.07
CA THR A 19 -11.73 -16.54 -14.14
C THR A 19 -10.80 -15.83 -15.11
N LYS A 20 -11.31 -15.52 -16.31
CA LYS A 20 -10.60 -14.70 -17.31
C LYS A 20 -10.58 -13.20 -17.00
N TYR A 21 -11.11 -12.78 -15.85
CA TYR A 21 -11.28 -11.36 -15.54
C TYR A 21 -10.08 -10.82 -14.78
N HIS A 22 -9.47 -9.77 -15.30
CA HIS A 22 -8.44 -9.02 -14.57
C HIS A 22 -9.04 -8.31 -13.36
N PHE A 23 -8.27 -8.24 -12.29
CA PHE A 23 -8.62 -7.40 -11.17
C PHE A 23 -7.44 -6.63 -10.59
N VAL A 24 -7.78 -5.53 -9.95
CA VAL A 24 -6.88 -4.71 -9.14
C VAL A 24 -7.48 -4.60 -7.76
N GLY A 25 -6.71 -4.89 -6.72
CA GLY A 25 -7.15 -4.82 -5.33
C GLY A 25 -6.03 -4.33 -4.42
N SER A 26 -6.37 -3.77 -3.27
CA SER A 26 -5.40 -3.23 -2.31
C SER A 26 -5.04 -4.22 -1.21
N LEU A 27 -3.76 -4.57 -1.06
CA LEU A 27 -3.31 -5.42 0.05
C LEU A 27 -3.12 -4.62 1.34
N LYS A 28 -3.25 -5.31 2.48
CA LYS A 28 -2.87 -4.73 3.77
C LYS A 28 -1.36 -4.90 3.96
N LEU A 29 -0.68 -3.81 4.30
CA LEU A 29 0.77 -3.82 4.50
C LEU A 29 1.23 -4.69 5.66
N ASN A 30 0.38 -4.94 6.66
CA ASN A 30 0.71 -5.84 7.77
C ASN A 30 0.84 -7.31 7.34
N GLU A 31 0.24 -7.71 6.22
CA GLU A 31 0.35 -9.06 5.65
C GLU A 31 1.61 -9.22 4.78
N MET A 32 2.25 -8.12 4.38
CA MET A 32 3.42 -8.09 3.49
C MET A 32 4.50 -7.13 4.01
N ASN A 33 4.97 -7.36 5.24
CA ASN A 33 5.90 -6.44 5.91
C ASN A 33 7.24 -6.32 5.18
N GLU A 34 7.70 -7.40 4.57
CA GLU A 34 8.94 -7.44 3.78
C GLU A 34 8.91 -6.49 2.57
N LEU A 35 7.73 -6.09 2.09
CA LEU A 35 7.60 -5.12 1.01
C LEU A 35 7.82 -3.67 1.49
N LEU A 36 7.77 -3.44 2.81
CA LEU A 36 8.06 -2.14 3.42
C LEU A 36 9.55 -1.85 3.52
N ASP A 37 10.38 -2.89 3.48
CA ASP A 37 11.84 -2.77 3.64
C ASP A 37 12.54 -2.49 2.30
N ILE A 38 11.79 -2.38 1.20
CA ILE A 38 12.33 -2.13 -0.14
C ILE A 38 12.78 -0.68 -0.23
N PRO A 39 14.06 -0.42 -0.52
CA PRO A 39 14.60 0.93 -0.63
C PRO A 39 13.98 1.68 -1.83
N LEU A 40 13.81 3.00 -1.70
CA LEU A 40 13.19 3.84 -2.74
C LEU A 40 14.00 3.88 -4.04
N GLU A 41 15.29 3.54 -3.97
CA GLU A 41 16.20 3.42 -5.11
C GLU A 41 15.82 2.26 -6.05
N GLU A 42 15.09 1.26 -5.56
CA GLU A 42 14.55 0.17 -6.39
C GLU A 42 13.25 0.55 -7.11
N TYR A 43 12.66 1.71 -6.79
CA TYR A 43 11.43 2.15 -7.42
C TYR A 43 11.75 2.93 -8.71
N GLU A 44 10.94 2.69 -9.74
CA GLU A 44 11.03 3.38 -11.02
C GLU A 44 10.01 4.52 -11.09
N ASP A 45 10.36 5.63 -11.74
CA ASP A 45 9.41 6.72 -11.98
C ASP A 45 8.31 6.25 -12.95
N VAL A 46 7.05 6.52 -12.60
CA VAL A 46 5.91 6.19 -13.46
C VAL A 46 5.85 7.20 -14.62
N THR A 47 5.90 6.68 -15.85
CA THR A 47 5.98 7.51 -17.08
C THR A 47 4.64 8.10 -17.53
N GLU A 48 3.53 7.63 -16.95
CA GLU A 48 2.19 8.11 -17.23
C GLU A 48 2.03 9.57 -16.75
N PRO A 49 1.71 10.54 -17.64
CA PRO A 49 1.65 11.95 -17.28
C PRO A 49 0.70 12.28 -16.13
N SER A 50 -0.41 11.53 -16.02
CA SER A 50 -1.38 11.70 -14.93
C SER A 50 -0.87 11.21 -13.56
N LEU A 51 0.27 10.52 -13.53
CA LEU A 51 0.93 9.98 -12.33
C LEU A 51 2.33 10.57 -12.12
N GLN A 52 2.58 11.78 -12.63
CA GLN A 52 3.85 12.46 -12.43
C GLN A 52 4.20 12.57 -10.94
N GLY A 53 5.45 12.27 -10.58
CA GLY A 53 5.91 12.26 -9.19
C GLY A 53 5.56 10.99 -8.40
N VAL A 54 4.89 10.03 -9.04
CA VAL A 54 4.70 8.68 -8.51
C VAL A 54 5.88 7.80 -8.93
N ARG A 55 6.42 7.08 -7.96
CA ARG A 55 7.36 5.99 -8.16
C ARG A 55 6.70 4.65 -7.89
N ALA A 56 7.10 3.61 -8.60
CA ALA A 56 6.53 2.29 -8.44
C ALA A 56 7.59 1.18 -8.42
N PHE A 57 7.34 0.16 -7.61
CA PHE A 57 8.09 -1.08 -7.59
C PHE A 57 7.14 -2.24 -7.88
N SER A 58 7.56 -3.20 -8.69
CA SER A 58 6.75 -4.35 -9.09
C SER A 58 7.48 -5.65 -8.81
N VAL A 59 6.81 -6.59 -8.15
CA VAL A 59 7.36 -7.92 -7.84
C VAL A 59 6.31 -8.99 -7.98
N ARG A 60 6.71 -10.21 -8.36
CA ARG A 60 5.81 -11.36 -8.31
C ARG A 60 5.91 -12.05 -6.97
N LYS A 61 4.76 -12.31 -6.35
CA LYS A 61 4.70 -12.97 -5.04
C LYS A 61 3.46 -13.83 -4.90
N GLU A 62 3.57 -14.88 -4.10
CA GLU A 62 2.40 -15.62 -3.68
C GLU A 62 1.55 -14.78 -2.72
N VAL A 63 0.32 -14.53 -3.13
CA VAL A 63 -0.70 -13.86 -2.33
C VAL A 63 -1.84 -14.85 -2.24
N MET A 64 -2.36 -15.16 -1.06
CA MET A 64 -3.57 -15.98 -0.90
C MET A 64 -3.57 -17.30 -1.72
N GLY A 65 -2.41 -17.95 -1.87
CA GLY A 65 -2.24 -19.21 -2.60
C GLY A 65 -2.02 -19.11 -4.11
N TYR A 66 -1.84 -17.92 -4.69
CA TYR A 66 -1.60 -17.73 -6.12
C TYR A 66 -0.44 -16.76 -6.37
N GLU A 67 0.39 -17.02 -7.37
CA GLU A 67 1.42 -16.07 -7.84
C GLU A 67 0.73 -14.86 -8.48
N ARG A 68 1.00 -13.67 -7.94
CA ARG A 68 0.45 -12.40 -8.43
C ARG A 68 1.52 -11.35 -8.57
N THR A 69 1.28 -10.38 -9.46
CA THR A 69 2.11 -9.17 -9.49
C THR A 69 1.62 -8.23 -8.41
N VAL A 70 2.54 -7.83 -7.55
CA VAL A 70 2.34 -6.86 -6.49
C VAL A 70 3.03 -5.57 -6.91
N LEU A 71 2.26 -4.51 -7.08
CA LEU A 71 2.73 -3.17 -7.41
C LEU A 71 2.69 -2.31 -6.15
N ILE A 72 3.79 -1.68 -5.80
CA ILE A 72 3.89 -0.75 -4.68
C ILE A 72 4.10 0.63 -5.27
N THR A 73 3.31 1.61 -4.88
CA THR A 73 3.50 2.99 -5.31
C THR A 73 3.87 3.92 -4.16
N TYR A 74 4.75 4.87 -4.46
CA TYR A 74 5.21 5.92 -3.57
C TYR A 74 4.99 7.28 -4.24
N ASN A 75 4.45 8.24 -3.47
CA ASN A 75 4.32 9.64 -3.87
C ASN A 75 4.77 10.51 -2.70
N GLU A 76 5.81 11.30 -2.91
CA GLU A 76 6.45 12.11 -1.86
C GLU A 76 5.51 13.20 -1.31
N GLU A 77 4.79 13.91 -2.18
CA GLU A 77 3.87 14.98 -1.77
C GLU A 77 2.72 14.41 -0.91
N LEU A 78 2.18 13.27 -1.33
CA LEU A 78 1.15 12.55 -0.58
C LEU A 78 1.68 12.08 0.78
N PHE A 79 2.89 11.51 0.79
CA PHE A 79 3.55 11.06 2.01
C PHE A 79 3.75 12.20 3.01
N LEU A 80 4.27 13.34 2.56
CA LEU A 80 4.50 14.52 3.40
C LEU A 80 3.18 15.07 3.96
N THR A 81 2.16 15.22 3.11
CA THR A 81 0.84 15.75 3.48
C THR A 81 0.17 14.87 4.54
N GLN A 82 0.14 13.56 4.32
CA GLN A 82 -0.44 12.62 5.27
C GLN A 82 0.38 12.55 6.57
N SER A 83 1.71 12.59 6.50
CA SER A 83 2.59 12.65 7.69
C SER A 83 2.29 13.88 8.55
N GLN A 84 2.07 15.05 7.94
CA GLN A 84 1.66 16.26 8.65
C GLN A 84 0.29 16.12 9.32
N CYS A 85 -0.68 15.54 8.61
CA CYS A 85 -2.01 15.26 9.17
C CYS A 85 -1.93 14.34 10.39
N ILE A 86 -1.12 13.29 10.31
CA ILE A 86 -0.88 12.36 11.41
C ILE A 86 -0.21 13.06 12.59
N LEU A 87 0.87 13.83 12.35
CA LEU A 87 1.54 14.60 13.39
C LEU A 87 0.57 15.55 14.10
N ARG A 88 -0.34 16.18 13.36
CA ARG A 88 -1.38 17.05 13.91
C ARG A 88 -2.34 16.27 14.81
N GLU A 89 -2.83 15.12 14.38
CA GLU A 89 -3.73 14.28 15.18
C GLU A 89 -3.03 13.68 16.40
N ILE A 90 -1.78 13.26 16.26
CA ILE A 90 -0.94 12.83 17.37
C ILE A 90 -0.79 13.98 18.38
N ARG A 91 -0.40 15.19 17.95
CA ARG A 91 -0.26 16.34 18.87
C ARG A 91 -1.55 16.63 19.63
N LYS A 92 -2.71 16.59 18.96
CA LYS A 92 -4.02 16.76 19.61
C LYS A 92 -4.26 15.73 20.71
N ARG A 93 -3.85 14.47 20.49
CA ARG A 93 -4.11 13.34 21.42
C ARG A 93 -3.02 13.15 22.48
N THR A 94 -1.76 13.48 22.17
CA THR A 94 -0.61 13.39 23.09
C THR A 94 -0.72 14.42 24.21
N LEU A 95 -1.23 15.62 23.90
CA LEU A 95 -1.62 16.59 24.92
C LEU A 95 -2.68 16.04 25.91
N ALA A 96 -3.31 14.90 25.60
CA ALA A 96 -4.30 14.23 26.44
C ALA A 96 -3.84 12.91 27.09
N ARG A 97 -2.72 12.29 26.67
CA ARG A 97 -2.13 11.11 27.33
C ARG A 97 -0.75 10.80 26.77
N ASN A 98 0.24 10.69 27.67
CA ASN A 98 1.58 10.23 27.32
C ASN A 98 1.61 8.69 27.23
N GLU A 99 2.48 8.21 26.36
CA GLU A 99 2.86 6.82 26.06
C GLU A 99 2.19 6.22 24.81
N ASP A 100 3.03 5.64 23.94
CA ASP A 100 2.78 4.97 22.65
C ASP A 100 2.89 5.78 21.33
N LEU A 101 3.57 6.93 21.33
CA LEU A 101 3.76 7.72 20.10
C LEU A 101 4.58 7.02 19.02
N LEU A 102 5.60 6.25 19.40
CA LEU A 102 6.47 5.55 18.44
C LEU A 102 5.76 4.38 17.75
N GLN A 103 4.89 3.65 18.46
CA GLN A 103 4.09 2.59 17.85
C GLN A 103 3.02 3.17 16.92
N ILE A 104 2.33 4.23 17.35
CA ILE A 104 1.34 4.91 16.52
C ILE A 104 2.01 5.52 15.28
N TRP A 105 3.18 6.14 15.45
CA TRP A 105 3.98 6.69 14.36
C TRP A 105 4.38 5.62 13.34
N ASN A 106 4.93 4.50 13.80
CA ASN A 106 5.33 3.39 12.92
C ASN A 106 4.12 2.73 12.23
N TYR A 107 3.00 2.57 12.94
CA TYR A 107 1.77 2.04 12.34
C TYR A 107 1.20 2.96 11.26
N LEU A 108 1.23 4.27 11.50
CA LEU A 108 0.66 5.25 10.58
C LEU A 108 1.56 5.50 9.37
N LEU A 109 2.88 5.58 9.52
CA LEU A 109 3.81 5.69 8.37
C LEU A 109 3.63 4.56 7.36
N ARG A 110 3.36 3.34 7.85
CA ARG A 110 3.08 2.18 6.99
C ARG A 110 1.83 2.33 6.14
N GLN A 111 0.89 3.22 6.47
CA GLN A 111 -0.34 3.40 5.69
C GLN A 111 -0.25 4.51 4.62
N VAL A 112 0.84 5.28 4.64
CA VAL A 112 0.86 6.63 4.07
C VAL A 112 1.68 6.74 2.79
N GLY A 113 2.70 5.90 2.64
CA GLY A 113 3.66 6.00 1.53
C GLY A 113 3.59 4.86 0.51
N TYR A 114 2.88 3.78 0.81
CA TYR A 114 2.92 2.56 0.02
C TYR A 114 1.50 2.09 -0.27
N HIS A 115 1.06 2.23 -1.52
CA HIS A 115 -0.14 1.56 -1.97
C HIS A 115 0.25 0.25 -2.65
N ILE A 116 -0.08 -0.85 -2.00
CA ILE A 116 0.17 -2.19 -2.52
C ILE A 116 -1.05 -2.63 -3.32
N PHE A 117 -0.89 -2.79 -4.62
CA PHE A 117 -1.90 -3.31 -5.53
C PHE A 117 -1.56 -4.70 -6.01
N LEU A 118 -2.56 -5.53 -6.15
CA LEU A 118 -2.49 -6.72 -6.99
C LEU A 118 -2.78 -6.34 -8.43
N ASN A 119 -1.94 -6.77 -9.35
CA ASN A 119 -2.19 -6.70 -10.78
C ASN A 119 -2.08 -8.11 -11.35
N GLU A 120 -3.13 -8.59 -12.02
CA GLU A 120 -3.08 -9.87 -12.73
C GLU A 120 -3.17 -9.66 -14.23
N ASN A 121 -2.06 -9.97 -14.89
CA ASN A 121 -2.04 -10.33 -16.30
C ASN A 121 -0.85 -11.27 -16.63
N ARG A 122 -1.18 -12.38 -17.30
CA ARG A 122 -0.50 -12.79 -18.51
C ARG A 122 -1.50 -12.69 -19.66
#